data_AF-A0A5J5BNS0-F1
#
_entry.id   AF-A0A5J5BNS0-F1
#
_cell.length_a   1.000
_cell.length_b   1.000
_cell.length_c   1.000
_cell.angle_alpha   90.00
_cell.angle_beta   90.00
_cell.angle_gamma   90.00
#
_symmetry.space_group_name_H-M   'P 1'
#
loop_
_entity.id
_entity.type
_entity.pdbx_description
1 polymer ?
#
loop_
_entity_poly.entity_id
_entity_poly.type
_entity_poly.pdbx_seq_one_letter_code
_entity_poly.pdbx_strand_id
1 'polypeptide(L)'
;MTEPTVAKVTSIFIYPIKSCRGVSVSQAPITSTGFRWDRQWLVVNSKGRAYTQRVEPKLALVEVELPNEAFSVGWEPTKSSYLVIKAPGMNVLKVSLSKPCEITDGVSVWEWSGSAFDEGDEASKWFSNYLGKPSRLVRFNEVSETRSVDPDYARGYNVMFSDQYPFLLLSQGSLDALNKLLKEPISVNRFRPNILVDGCEPYSEDLWKEIRIDKLTFHGVKLCSRCKVPTINQENAVVGSEPTETLKKFRSDKVLRPTRKQQGKVYFGQNLVCMDSLTGGKGKIIKVGDHVHVLKNQIEVVCLVDRFNKLYWRYMALKEKSFLWQRVVEGKYGSGWTGCVKRKLERKKGKSRDTDLGTH
;
A
#
# COMPACT_ATOMS: atom_id res chain seq x y z
N MET A 1 -0.60 -20.06 -25.79
CA MET A 1 -1.81 -19.83 -24.97
C MET A 1 -1.60 -18.51 -24.25
N THR A 2 -2.47 -17.52 -24.45
CA THR A 2 -2.41 -16.26 -23.71
C THR A 2 -2.80 -16.53 -22.26
N GLU A 3 -1.97 -16.14 -21.31
CA GLU A 3 -2.29 -16.29 -19.89
C GLU A 3 -3.55 -15.48 -19.56
N PRO A 4 -4.51 -16.02 -18.80
CA PRO A 4 -5.74 -15.30 -18.49
C PRO A 4 -5.42 -14.05 -17.67
N THR A 5 -6.00 -12.91 -18.05
CA THR A 5 -5.97 -11.70 -17.23
C THR A 5 -6.65 -11.98 -15.90
N VAL A 6 -5.99 -11.63 -14.79
CA VAL A 6 -6.53 -11.81 -13.44
C VAL A 6 -7.00 -10.50 -12.81
N ALA A 7 -6.52 -9.36 -13.30
CA ALA A 7 -6.87 -8.02 -12.81
C ALA A 7 -6.51 -6.95 -13.85
N LYS A 8 -6.92 -5.70 -13.61
CA LYS A 8 -6.52 -4.52 -14.38
C LYS A 8 -6.00 -3.42 -13.46
N VAL A 9 -5.03 -2.63 -13.92
CA VAL A 9 -4.58 -1.43 -13.20
C VAL A 9 -5.70 -0.38 -13.23
N THR A 10 -6.19 0.03 -12.06
CA THR A 10 -7.26 1.04 -11.93
C THR A 10 -6.75 2.40 -11.49
N SER A 11 -5.61 2.45 -10.78
CA SER A 11 -4.99 3.72 -10.40
C SER A 11 -3.48 3.57 -10.25
N ILE A 12 -2.77 4.64 -10.60
CA ILE A 12 -1.34 4.77 -10.40
C ILE A 12 -1.12 6.00 -9.53
N PHE A 13 -0.36 5.83 -8.45
CA PHE A 13 -0.06 6.90 -7.52
C PHE A 13 1.45 7.10 -7.40
N ILE A 14 1.86 8.36 -7.50
CA ILE A 14 3.24 8.81 -7.28
C ILE A 14 3.24 9.68 -6.03
N TYR A 15 4.23 9.55 -5.17
CA TYR A 15 4.35 10.36 -3.96
C TYR A 15 5.68 11.10 -3.98
N PRO A 16 5.76 12.27 -4.64
CA PRO A 16 7.05 12.87 -4.93
C PRO A 16 7.88 13.19 -3.70
N ILE A 17 7.23 13.80 -2.70
CA ILE A 17 7.82 14.05 -1.40
C ILE A 17 7.43 12.93 -0.45
N LYS A 18 8.43 12.29 0.16
CA LYS A 18 8.22 11.26 1.18
C LYS A 18 7.27 11.81 2.25
N SER A 19 6.24 11.03 2.57
CA SER A 19 5.23 11.36 3.60
C SER A 19 4.21 12.45 3.23
N CYS A 20 4.31 13.09 2.06
CA CYS A 20 3.28 14.03 1.56
C CYS A 20 2.19 13.30 0.77
N ARG A 21 1.16 14.04 0.32
CA ARG A 21 0.10 13.49 -0.54
C ARG A 21 0.67 12.93 -1.84
N GLY A 22 -0.02 11.92 -2.36
CA GLY A 22 0.28 11.35 -3.66
C GLY A 22 -0.50 12.05 -4.76
N VAL A 23 0.04 12.02 -5.98
CA VAL A 23 -0.64 12.41 -7.21
C VAL A 23 -1.14 11.16 -7.93
N SER A 24 -2.39 11.20 -8.38
CA SER A 24 -2.97 10.16 -9.22
C SER A 24 -2.67 10.49 -10.68
N VAL A 25 -2.15 9.53 -11.44
CA VAL A 25 -1.75 9.72 -12.83
C VAL A 25 -2.32 8.62 -13.71
N SER A 26 -2.57 8.92 -14.99
CA SER A 26 -3.07 7.94 -15.96
C SER A 26 -1.97 6.98 -16.43
N GLN A 27 -0.70 7.37 -16.29
CA GLN A 27 0.46 6.59 -16.68
C GLN A 27 1.70 7.01 -15.88
N ALA A 28 2.66 6.12 -15.72
CA ALA A 28 3.92 6.43 -15.03
C ALA A 28 5.12 5.67 -15.64
N PRO A 29 6.20 6.38 -16.04
CA PRO A 29 7.43 5.75 -16.49
C PRO A 29 8.11 5.03 -15.32
N ILE A 30 8.76 3.91 -15.62
CA ILE A 30 9.49 3.10 -14.63
C ILE A 30 10.99 3.39 -14.70
N THR A 31 11.61 3.50 -13.53
CA THR A 31 13.06 3.64 -13.29
C THR A 31 13.58 2.48 -12.43
N SER A 32 14.91 2.37 -12.27
CA SER A 32 15.57 1.38 -11.39
C SER A 32 15.21 1.50 -9.92
N THR A 33 14.57 2.61 -9.52
CA THR A 33 14.22 2.92 -8.13
C THR A 33 12.72 3.01 -7.87
N GLY A 34 11.87 2.82 -8.88
CA GLY A 34 10.41 2.89 -8.75
C GLY A 34 9.74 3.54 -9.96
N PHE A 35 8.59 4.17 -9.75
CA PHE A 35 8.07 5.10 -10.75
C PHE A 35 8.89 6.38 -10.76
N ARG A 36 9.00 7.02 -11.93
CA ARG A 36 9.60 8.34 -12.04
C ARG A 36 8.92 9.31 -11.08
N TRP A 37 9.73 10.15 -10.42
CA TRP A 37 9.32 11.11 -9.40
C TRP A 37 8.90 10.52 -8.06
N ASP A 38 8.85 9.19 -7.88
CA ASP A 38 8.36 8.62 -6.62
C ASP A 38 9.40 8.71 -5.49
N ARG A 39 9.03 9.40 -4.40
CA ARG A 39 9.86 9.62 -3.19
C ARG A 39 11.29 10.10 -3.50
N GLN A 40 11.44 11.00 -4.47
CA GLN A 40 12.73 11.64 -4.74
C GLN A 40 13.05 12.75 -3.74
N TRP A 41 12.03 13.33 -3.11
CA TRP A 41 12.19 14.39 -2.13
C TRP A 41 11.91 13.92 -0.71
N LEU A 42 12.55 14.59 0.25
CA LEU A 42 12.43 14.33 1.67
C LEU A 42 12.48 15.64 2.45
N VAL A 43 11.63 15.78 3.46
CA VAL A 43 11.76 16.84 4.45
C VAL A 43 12.62 16.33 5.60
N VAL A 44 13.66 17.06 5.98
CA VAL A 44 14.58 16.73 7.06
C VAL A 44 14.61 17.81 8.12
N ASN A 45 14.98 17.44 9.35
CA ASN A 45 15.20 18.39 10.44
C ASN A 45 16.61 19.00 10.39
N SER A 46 16.92 19.89 11.35
CA SER A 46 18.25 20.51 11.49
C SER A 46 19.42 19.55 11.70
N LYS A 47 19.16 18.26 12.00
CA LYS A 47 20.17 17.20 12.14
C LYS A 47 20.19 16.26 10.92
N GLY A 48 19.57 16.64 9.80
CA GLY A 48 19.48 15.81 8.59
C GLY A 48 18.55 14.60 8.72
N ARG A 49 17.82 14.44 9.83
CA ARG A 49 16.94 13.27 10.03
C ARG A 49 15.59 13.49 9.37
N ALA A 50 15.13 12.48 8.65
CA ALA A 50 13.84 12.46 7.98
C ALA A 50 12.65 12.80 8.89
N TYR A 51 11.85 13.77 8.48
CA TYR A 51 10.47 13.88 8.92
C TYR A 51 9.59 12.92 8.12
N THR A 52 8.80 12.12 8.84
CA THR A 52 7.82 11.22 8.24
C THR A 52 6.46 11.44 8.87
N GLN A 53 5.36 10.97 8.25
CA GLN A 53 4.03 11.09 8.89
C GLN A 53 3.97 10.44 10.28
N ARG A 54 4.92 9.55 10.62
CA ARG A 54 5.02 8.95 11.95
C ARG A 54 5.33 9.98 13.05
N VAL A 55 6.07 11.02 12.71
CA VAL A 55 6.48 12.09 13.61
C VAL A 55 5.74 13.39 13.31
N GLU A 56 5.51 13.68 12.03
CA GLU A 56 4.77 14.85 11.53
C GLU A 56 3.54 14.44 10.71
N PRO A 57 2.41 14.06 11.34
CA PRO A 57 1.17 13.71 10.62
C PRO A 57 0.69 14.81 9.66
N LYS A 58 0.98 16.09 9.96
CA LYS A 58 0.67 17.25 9.11
C LYS A 58 1.24 17.16 7.69
N LEU A 59 2.29 16.36 7.46
CA LEU A 59 2.79 16.10 6.11
C LEU A 59 1.71 15.45 5.22
N ALA A 60 0.73 14.73 5.80
CA ALA A 60 -0.40 14.17 5.06
C ALA A 60 -1.28 15.23 4.36
N LEU A 61 -1.19 16.50 4.75
CA LEU A 61 -1.95 17.62 4.18
C LEU A 61 -1.12 18.43 3.16
N VAL A 62 0.15 18.09 2.97
CA VAL A 62 0.99 18.73 1.97
C VAL A 62 0.65 18.14 0.61
N GLU A 63 0.04 18.95 -0.22
CA GLU A 63 -0.30 18.66 -1.61
C GLU A 63 0.89 18.95 -2.51
N VAL A 64 1.02 18.13 -3.54
CA VAL A 64 2.12 18.18 -4.49
C VAL A 64 1.54 18.07 -5.88
N GLU A 65 2.00 18.91 -6.79
CA GLU A 65 1.63 18.87 -8.21
C GLU A 65 2.90 18.91 -9.05
N LEU A 66 2.89 18.13 -10.14
CA LEU A 66 3.93 18.09 -11.16
C LEU A 66 3.27 18.39 -12.52
N PRO A 67 4.02 18.91 -13.51
CA PRO A 67 3.51 19.07 -14.87
C PRO A 67 3.00 17.72 -15.41
N ASN A 68 1.89 17.72 -16.16
CA ASN A 68 1.27 16.48 -16.66
C ASN A 68 2.24 15.69 -17.55
N GLU A 69 3.02 16.41 -18.35
CA GLU A 69 4.04 15.87 -19.23
C GLU A 69 5.23 15.23 -18.48
N ALA A 70 5.40 15.52 -17.18
CA ALA A 70 6.43 14.91 -16.35
C ALA A 70 6.29 13.39 -16.23
N PHE A 71 5.09 12.86 -16.49
CA PHE A 71 4.79 11.43 -16.50
C PHE A 71 4.85 10.80 -17.90
N SER A 72 5.37 11.51 -18.90
CA SER A 72 5.65 10.97 -20.22
C SER A 72 7.06 10.40 -20.30
N VAL A 73 7.21 9.33 -21.11
CA VAL A 73 8.52 8.74 -21.39
C VAL A 73 9.40 9.75 -22.14
N GLY A 74 10.63 9.98 -21.65
CA GLY A 74 11.61 10.83 -22.30
C GLY A 74 11.35 12.33 -22.19
N TRP A 75 10.35 12.75 -21.42
CA TRP A 75 10.21 14.17 -21.05
C TRP A 75 11.37 14.58 -20.14
N GLU A 76 11.89 15.78 -20.31
CA GLU A 76 12.93 16.34 -19.43
C GLU A 76 12.48 17.71 -18.91
N PRO A 77 12.79 18.04 -17.65
CA PRO A 77 12.40 19.33 -17.07
C PRO A 77 13.14 20.47 -17.76
N THR A 78 12.42 21.56 -17.99
CA THR A 78 12.94 22.84 -18.46
C THR A 78 13.18 23.79 -17.28
N LYS A 79 13.76 24.97 -17.55
CA LYS A 79 13.91 26.03 -16.55
C LYS A 79 12.56 26.53 -15.98
N SER A 80 11.45 26.29 -16.68
CA SER A 80 10.09 26.65 -16.27
C SER A 80 9.29 25.47 -15.70
N SER A 81 9.93 24.32 -15.46
CA SER A 81 9.30 23.14 -14.89
C SER A 81 9.44 23.15 -13.37
N TYR A 82 8.34 23.08 -12.64
CA TYR A 82 8.32 23.20 -11.19
C TYR A 82 7.54 22.06 -10.52
N LEU A 83 8.02 21.63 -9.36
CA LEU A 83 7.26 20.93 -8.35
C LEU A 83 6.48 21.99 -7.56
N VAL A 84 5.15 21.93 -7.60
CA VAL A 84 4.29 22.88 -6.90
C VAL A 84 3.82 22.25 -5.60
N ILE A 85 4.03 22.95 -4.49
CA ILE A 85 3.72 22.46 -3.14
C ILE A 85 2.71 23.41 -2.50
N LYS A 86 1.64 22.82 -1.94
CA LYS A 86 0.57 23.55 -1.24
C LYS A 86 0.30 22.90 0.11
N ALA A 87 -0.11 23.70 1.08
CA ALA A 87 -0.59 23.20 2.37
C ALA A 87 -1.55 24.22 3.01
N PRO A 88 -2.41 23.78 3.95
CA PRO A 88 -3.34 24.68 4.63
C PRO A 88 -2.64 25.86 5.29
N GLY A 89 -3.10 27.07 5.00
CA GLY A 89 -2.56 28.32 5.58
C GLY A 89 -1.21 28.77 5.02
N MET A 90 -0.71 28.14 3.96
CA MET A 90 0.59 28.48 3.34
C MET A 90 0.41 29.04 1.94
N ASN A 91 1.28 29.98 1.55
CA ASN A 91 1.42 30.39 0.15
C ASN A 91 1.94 29.22 -0.70
N VAL A 92 1.65 29.24 -1.99
CA VAL A 92 2.17 28.22 -2.92
C VAL A 92 3.69 28.31 -3.02
N LEU A 93 4.38 27.19 -2.84
CA LEU A 93 5.82 27.06 -3.07
C LEU A 93 6.07 26.42 -4.43
N LYS A 94 7.02 26.95 -5.19
CA LYS A 94 7.47 26.37 -6.47
C LYS A 94 8.94 26.00 -6.35
N VAL A 95 9.23 24.71 -6.43
CA VAL A 95 10.59 24.18 -6.41
C VAL A 95 10.98 23.81 -7.83
N SER A 96 12.12 24.29 -8.33
CA SER A 96 12.56 24.01 -9.70
C SER A 96 12.84 22.52 -9.88
N LEU A 97 12.34 21.92 -10.97
CA LEU A 97 12.67 20.54 -11.32
C LEU A 97 14.05 20.41 -11.99
N SER A 98 14.68 21.53 -12.35
CA SER A 98 16.10 21.52 -12.73
C SER A 98 16.95 20.98 -11.58
N LYS A 99 18.10 20.37 -11.91
CA LYS A 99 18.99 19.80 -10.89
C LYS A 99 19.50 20.91 -9.95
N PRO A 100 19.32 20.79 -8.62
CA PRO A 100 19.88 21.76 -7.68
C PRO A 100 21.42 21.67 -7.67
N CYS A 101 22.07 22.78 -7.37
CA CYS A 101 23.54 22.84 -7.34
C CYS A 101 24.11 22.49 -5.95
N GLU A 102 23.37 22.78 -4.88
CA GLU A 102 23.84 22.62 -3.50
C GLU A 102 23.63 21.19 -2.99
N ILE A 103 24.61 20.70 -2.24
CA ILE A 103 24.60 19.38 -1.62
C ILE A 103 24.68 19.56 -0.11
N THR A 104 23.92 18.74 0.62
CA THR A 104 23.96 18.65 2.07
C THR A 104 24.25 17.22 2.50
N ASP A 105 25.17 17.06 3.45
CA ASP A 105 25.57 15.77 4.01
C ASP A 105 24.78 15.42 5.28
N GLY A 106 24.88 14.16 5.71
CA GLY A 106 24.28 13.70 6.96
C GLY A 106 22.76 13.53 6.91
N VAL A 107 22.19 13.48 5.69
CA VAL A 107 20.79 13.15 5.50
C VAL A 107 20.57 11.69 5.83
N SER A 108 19.58 11.40 6.69
CA SER A 108 19.32 10.02 7.15
C SER A 108 17.84 9.62 7.07
N VAL A 109 17.61 8.39 6.59
CA VAL A 109 16.31 7.74 6.47
C VAL A 109 16.48 6.27 6.87
N TRP A 110 15.90 5.88 8.00
CA TRP A 110 16.13 4.55 8.59
C TRP A 110 17.63 4.32 8.86
N GLU A 111 18.16 3.16 8.50
CA GLU A 111 19.57 2.80 8.64
C GLU A 111 20.48 3.44 7.55
N TRP A 112 19.90 4.13 6.57
CA TRP A 112 20.68 4.78 5.52
C TRP A 112 21.02 6.23 5.92
N SER A 113 22.25 6.62 5.65
CA SER A 113 22.73 8.01 5.71
C SER A 113 23.61 8.32 4.50
N GLY A 114 23.52 9.53 3.98
CA GLY A 114 24.34 9.99 2.86
C GLY A 114 24.12 11.47 2.55
N SER A 115 24.48 11.87 1.34
CA SER A 115 24.26 13.22 0.82
C SER A 115 22.92 13.37 0.08
N ALA A 116 22.43 14.60 -0.03
CA ALA A 116 21.27 14.93 -0.84
C ALA A 116 21.43 16.33 -1.45
N PHE A 117 20.74 16.61 -2.54
CA PHE A 117 20.65 17.97 -3.06
C PHE A 117 19.75 18.82 -2.18
N ASP A 118 20.19 20.01 -1.81
CA ASP A 118 19.38 20.97 -1.07
C ASP A 118 18.49 21.78 -2.02
N GLU A 119 17.20 21.92 -1.70
CA GLU A 119 16.26 22.68 -2.52
C GLU A 119 16.24 24.18 -2.20
N GLY A 120 17.14 24.63 -1.32
CA GLY A 120 17.40 26.03 -1.03
C GLY A 120 16.56 26.61 0.11
N ASP A 121 16.90 27.85 0.45
CA ASP A 121 16.38 28.50 1.65
C ASP A 121 14.89 28.87 1.56
N GLU A 122 14.35 29.07 0.35
CA GLU A 122 12.92 29.30 0.16
C GLU A 122 12.11 28.07 0.59
N ALA A 123 12.49 26.88 0.12
CA ALA A 123 11.85 25.63 0.49
C ALA A 123 12.04 25.33 1.99
N SER A 124 13.24 25.56 2.51
CA SER A 124 13.56 25.45 3.95
C SER A 124 12.65 26.34 4.80
N LYS A 125 12.53 27.62 4.46
CA LYS A 125 11.67 28.57 5.18
C LYS A 125 10.20 28.16 5.11
N TRP A 126 9.74 27.71 3.95
CA TRP A 126 8.36 27.27 3.76
C TRP A 126 8.01 26.08 4.67
N PHE A 127 8.81 25.01 4.64
CA PHE A 127 8.57 23.84 5.50
C PHE A 127 8.77 24.17 6.98
N SER A 128 9.72 25.05 7.30
CA SER A 128 9.96 25.48 8.69
C SER A 128 8.75 26.23 9.25
N ASN A 129 8.14 27.11 8.46
CA ASN A 129 6.92 27.82 8.83
C ASN A 129 5.74 26.86 8.99
N TYR A 130 5.55 25.94 8.04
CA TYR A 130 4.42 24.99 8.07
C TYR A 130 4.50 24.00 9.25
N LEU A 131 5.69 23.48 9.54
CA LEU A 131 5.93 22.51 10.62
C LEU A 131 6.21 23.17 11.98
N GLY A 132 6.46 24.49 12.00
CA GLY A 132 6.77 25.26 13.20
C GLY A 132 8.15 24.98 13.78
N LYS A 133 9.10 24.46 12.99
CA LYS A 133 10.45 24.09 13.42
C LYS A 133 11.43 23.98 12.26
N PRO A 134 12.75 24.16 12.49
CA PRO A 134 13.75 24.10 11.44
C PRO A 134 13.65 22.83 10.59
N SER A 135 13.38 23.03 9.30
CA SER A 135 13.10 21.97 8.34
C SER A 135 13.70 22.34 6.98
N ARG A 136 14.31 21.39 6.29
CA ARG A 136 14.81 21.56 4.91
C ARG A 136 14.15 20.54 3.98
N LEU A 137 13.91 20.93 2.73
CA LEU A 137 13.53 20.01 1.67
C LEU A 137 14.80 19.61 0.92
N VAL A 138 15.00 18.31 0.74
CA VAL A 138 16.15 17.76 0.01
C VAL A 138 15.67 16.78 -1.07
N ARG A 139 16.47 16.61 -2.13
CA ARG A 139 16.26 15.66 -3.22
C ARG A 139 17.38 14.63 -3.25
N PHE A 140 17.04 13.38 -3.51
CA PHE A 140 17.99 12.28 -3.49
C PHE A 140 19.15 12.53 -4.47
N ASN A 141 20.39 12.38 -4.01
CA ASN A 141 21.57 12.57 -4.83
C ASN A 141 21.94 11.29 -5.59
N GLU A 142 21.18 10.98 -6.64
CA GLU A 142 21.39 9.77 -7.45
C GLU A 142 22.74 9.71 -8.21
N VAL A 143 23.52 10.79 -8.19
CA VAL A 143 24.85 10.84 -8.82
C VAL A 143 25.91 10.17 -7.97
N SER A 144 25.88 10.37 -6.64
CA SER A 144 26.87 9.79 -5.72
C SER A 144 26.28 8.78 -4.75
N GLU A 145 24.96 8.73 -4.58
CA GLU A 145 24.31 7.90 -3.59
C GLU A 145 23.55 6.73 -4.21
N THR A 146 23.57 5.61 -3.50
CA THR A 146 22.74 4.46 -3.78
C THR A 146 22.16 3.96 -2.47
N ARG A 147 20.88 3.58 -2.49
CA ARG A 147 20.21 3.01 -1.34
C ARG A 147 19.56 1.69 -1.72
N SER A 148 20.29 0.60 -1.45
CA SER A 148 19.87 -0.75 -1.80
C SER A 148 18.70 -1.21 -0.93
N VAL A 149 17.83 -2.01 -1.55
CA VAL A 149 16.81 -2.74 -0.80
C VAL A 149 17.45 -3.91 -0.06
N ASP A 150 16.69 -4.51 0.85
CA ASP A 150 17.13 -5.67 1.63
C ASP A 150 17.56 -6.84 0.69
N PRO A 151 18.85 -7.22 0.67
CA PRO A 151 19.40 -8.16 -0.29
C PRO A 151 18.90 -9.59 -0.10
N ASP A 152 18.36 -9.93 1.07
CA ASP A 152 17.75 -11.24 1.34
C ASP A 152 16.43 -11.41 0.59
N TYR A 153 15.81 -10.30 0.18
CA TYR A 153 14.52 -10.29 -0.50
C TYR A 153 14.63 -9.92 -1.98
N ALA A 154 15.48 -8.96 -2.33
CA ALA A 154 15.61 -8.50 -3.71
C ALA A 154 17.00 -7.89 -3.98
N ARG A 155 18.02 -8.74 -4.12
CA ARG A 155 19.39 -8.31 -4.41
C ARG A 155 19.49 -7.51 -5.73
N GLY A 156 20.26 -6.42 -5.71
CA GLY A 156 20.56 -5.61 -6.90
C GLY A 156 19.54 -4.51 -7.21
N TYR A 157 18.49 -4.39 -6.39
CA TYR A 157 17.52 -3.31 -6.53
C TYR A 157 17.80 -2.18 -5.55
N ASN A 158 17.46 -0.96 -5.98
CA ASN A 158 17.66 0.25 -5.20
C ASN A 158 16.35 1.00 -5.05
N VAL A 159 16.32 1.92 -4.09
CA VAL A 159 15.24 2.88 -3.86
C VAL A 159 15.84 4.25 -3.65
N MET A 160 15.03 5.30 -3.76
CA MET A 160 15.37 6.63 -3.25
C MET A 160 14.92 6.73 -1.79
N PHE A 161 14.08 7.71 -1.44
CA PHE A 161 13.58 7.85 -0.07
C PHE A 161 12.37 6.96 0.27
N SER A 162 11.98 6.01 -0.60
CA SER A 162 10.96 4.99 -0.30
C SER A 162 11.33 4.14 0.91
N ASP A 163 10.37 3.53 1.61
CA ASP A 163 10.69 2.81 2.85
C ASP A 163 11.53 1.54 2.61
N GLN A 164 11.10 0.67 1.69
CA GLN A 164 11.73 -0.65 1.51
C GLN A 164 11.91 -1.07 0.04
N TYR A 165 10.88 -0.93 -0.79
CA TYR A 165 10.90 -1.41 -2.18
C TYR A 165 10.36 -0.37 -3.17
N PRO A 166 10.73 -0.49 -4.46
CA PRO A 166 10.34 0.47 -5.52
C PRO A 166 8.83 0.62 -5.71
N PHE A 167 8.06 -0.45 -5.53
CA PHE A 167 6.61 -0.42 -5.75
C PHE A 167 5.86 -1.11 -4.62
N LEU A 168 4.69 -0.57 -4.31
CA LEU A 168 3.65 -1.22 -3.52
C LEU A 168 2.40 -1.43 -4.37
N LEU A 169 1.97 -2.68 -4.52
CA LEU A 169 0.72 -3.05 -5.17
C LEU A 169 -0.34 -3.38 -4.12
N LEU A 170 -1.59 -3.00 -4.41
CA LEU A 170 -2.76 -3.36 -3.62
C LEU A 170 -3.94 -3.65 -4.55
N SER A 171 -4.85 -4.54 -4.16
CA SER A 171 -6.12 -4.74 -4.89
C SER A 171 -7.28 -3.95 -4.27
N GLN A 172 -8.20 -3.48 -5.12
CA GLN A 172 -9.46 -2.87 -4.69
C GLN A 172 -10.30 -3.88 -3.89
N GLY A 173 -10.32 -5.15 -4.29
CA GLY A 173 -10.98 -6.23 -3.56
C GLY A 173 -10.48 -6.37 -2.11
N SER A 174 -9.17 -6.27 -1.86
CA SER A 174 -8.60 -6.25 -0.50
C SER A 174 -9.05 -5.05 0.33
N LEU A 175 -9.13 -3.87 -0.29
CA LEU A 175 -9.59 -2.64 0.36
C LEU A 175 -11.07 -2.73 0.71
N ASP A 176 -11.90 -3.21 -0.20
CA ASP A 176 -13.34 -3.37 0.02
C ASP A 176 -13.63 -4.41 1.11
N ALA A 177 -12.90 -5.53 1.10
CA ALA A 177 -13.00 -6.54 2.15
C ALA A 177 -12.61 -5.99 3.52
N LEU A 178 -11.57 -5.16 3.60
CA LEU A 178 -11.20 -4.49 4.85
C LEU A 178 -12.27 -3.47 5.28
N ASN A 179 -12.77 -2.65 4.35
CA ASN A 179 -13.76 -1.62 4.64
C ASN A 179 -15.09 -2.20 5.17
N LYS A 180 -15.47 -3.41 4.76
CA LYS A 180 -16.62 -4.15 5.33
C LYS A 180 -16.45 -4.51 6.82
N LEU A 181 -15.22 -4.53 7.32
CA LEU A 181 -14.91 -4.86 8.71
C LEU A 181 -14.72 -3.62 9.59
N LEU A 182 -14.51 -2.45 9.00
CA LEU A 182 -14.31 -1.18 9.69
C LEU A 182 -15.66 -0.53 10.03
N LYS A 183 -15.69 0.26 11.11
CA LYS A 183 -16.86 1.09 11.45
C LYS A 183 -17.07 2.20 10.41
N GLU A 184 -15.97 2.80 9.98
CA GLU A 184 -15.93 3.83 8.95
C GLU A 184 -15.00 3.37 7.83
N PRO A 185 -15.45 3.40 6.56
CA PRO A 185 -14.60 3.03 5.45
C PRO A 185 -13.45 4.02 5.30
N ILE A 186 -12.30 3.53 4.88
CA ILE A 186 -11.11 4.34 4.63
C ILE A 186 -10.71 4.30 3.16
N SER A 187 -10.08 5.38 2.71
CA SER A 187 -9.54 5.49 1.35
C SER A 187 -8.22 4.74 1.20
N VAL A 188 -7.95 4.30 -0.04
CA VAL A 188 -6.70 3.66 -0.45
C VAL A 188 -5.46 4.52 -0.14
N ASN A 189 -5.62 5.85 -0.12
CA ASN A 189 -4.55 6.81 0.14
C ASN A 189 -3.87 6.60 1.52
N ARG A 190 -4.56 5.95 2.47
CA ARG A 190 -4.02 5.56 3.78
C ARG A 190 -2.91 4.51 3.67
N PHE A 191 -3.00 3.64 2.67
CA PHE A 191 -2.01 2.57 2.44
C PHE A 191 -0.88 2.98 1.51
N ARG A 192 -1.08 4.08 0.78
CA ARG A 192 -0.09 4.70 -0.11
C ARG A 192 0.49 3.74 -1.18
N PRO A 193 -0.30 2.87 -1.83
CA PRO A 193 0.21 2.01 -2.89
C PRO A 193 0.64 2.85 -4.08
N ASN A 194 1.54 2.32 -4.90
CA ASN A 194 1.88 2.88 -6.21
C ASN A 194 0.94 2.38 -7.30
N ILE A 195 0.52 1.11 -7.20
CA ILE A 195 -0.33 0.45 -8.20
C ILE A 195 -1.55 -0.09 -7.48
N LEU A 196 -2.73 0.35 -7.89
CA LEU A 196 -4.01 -0.23 -7.49
C LEU A 196 -4.56 -1.06 -8.65
N VAL A 197 -4.97 -2.29 -8.36
CA VAL A 197 -5.57 -3.20 -9.34
C VAL A 197 -6.96 -3.61 -8.94
N ASP A 198 -7.79 -4.02 -9.89
CA ASP A 198 -9.14 -4.51 -9.64
C ASP A 198 -9.49 -5.71 -10.54
N GLY A 199 -10.50 -6.48 -10.14
CA GLY A 199 -10.97 -7.67 -10.84
C GLY A 199 -10.44 -8.99 -10.29
N CYS A 200 -9.71 -8.96 -9.16
CA CYS A 200 -9.23 -10.16 -8.47
C CYS A 200 -9.89 -10.36 -7.10
N GLU A 201 -9.86 -11.60 -6.61
CA GLU A 201 -10.37 -11.93 -5.28
C GLU A 201 -9.63 -11.16 -4.18
N PRO A 202 -10.30 -10.77 -3.08
CA PRO A 202 -9.65 -10.09 -1.97
C PRO A 202 -8.41 -10.84 -1.47
N TYR A 203 -7.32 -10.10 -1.30
CA TYR A 203 -6.01 -10.58 -0.84
C TYR A 203 -5.31 -11.55 -1.78
N SER A 204 -5.83 -11.80 -2.99
CA SER A 204 -5.17 -12.67 -3.97
C SER A 204 -3.80 -12.13 -4.39
N GLU A 205 -3.57 -10.82 -4.33
CA GLU A 205 -2.27 -10.20 -4.61
C GLU A 205 -1.15 -10.68 -3.67
N ASP A 206 -1.52 -11.19 -2.49
CA ASP A 206 -0.57 -11.80 -1.56
C ASP A 206 0.06 -13.08 -2.12
N LEU A 207 -0.53 -13.70 -3.14
CA LEU A 207 -0.02 -14.93 -3.75
C LEU A 207 0.85 -14.67 -4.97
N TRP A 208 0.83 -13.46 -5.50
CA TRP A 208 1.45 -13.15 -6.78
C TRP A 208 2.97 -13.04 -6.64
N LYS A 209 3.68 -14.09 -7.06
CA LYS A 209 5.16 -14.16 -7.01
C LYS A 209 5.77 -13.50 -8.23
N GLU A 210 5.23 -13.77 -9.40
CA GLU A 210 5.65 -13.12 -10.64
C GLU A 210 4.40 -12.75 -11.42
N ILE A 211 4.31 -11.47 -11.79
CA ILE A 211 3.19 -10.93 -12.57
C ILE A 211 3.72 -10.17 -13.75
N ARG A 212 2.90 -10.08 -14.80
CA ARG A 212 3.14 -9.20 -15.93
C ARG A 212 2.04 -8.15 -15.99
N ILE A 213 2.44 -6.88 -16.04
CA ILE A 213 1.57 -5.73 -16.27
C ILE A 213 1.95 -5.19 -17.65
N ASP A 214 1.05 -5.34 -18.63
CA ASP A 214 1.34 -5.12 -20.05
C ASP A 214 2.62 -5.87 -20.50
N LYS A 215 3.72 -5.15 -20.75
CA LYS A 215 5.00 -5.72 -21.20
C LYS A 215 6.03 -5.90 -20.09
N LEU A 216 5.72 -5.47 -18.87
CA LEU A 216 6.68 -5.40 -17.77
C LEU A 216 6.38 -6.47 -16.73
N THR A 217 7.43 -7.19 -16.35
CA THR A 217 7.39 -8.30 -15.42
C THR A 217 7.85 -7.84 -14.04
N PHE A 218 7.04 -8.12 -13.03
CA PHE A 218 7.30 -7.77 -11.64
C PHE A 218 7.46 -9.02 -10.81
N HIS A 219 8.36 -8.94 -9.83
CA HIS A 219 8.52 -9.93 -8.79
C HIS A 219 7.84 -9.44 -7.50
N GLY A 220 6.93 -10.26 -6.97
CA GLY A 220 6.32 -10.10 -5.66
C GLY A 220 7.30 -10.48 -4.57
N VAL A 221 7.90 -9.46 -3.94
CA VAL A 221 9.02 -9.64 -3.02
C VAL A 221 8.56 -10.11 -1.66
N LYS A 222 7.64 -9.36 -1.03
CA LYS A 222 7.06 -9.71 0.27
C LYS A 222 5.82 -8.89 0.59
N LEU A 223 4.97 -9.46 1.46
CA LEU A 223 3.83 -8.76 2.05
C LEU A 223 4.30 -7.48 2.75
N CYS A 224 3.59 -6.38 2.49
CA CYS A 224 3.91 -5.09 3.08
C CYS A 224 3.44 -5.02 4.54
N SER A 225 4.40 -5.04 5.47
CA SER A 225 4.11 -4.80 6.89
C SER A 225 3.67 -3.36 7.08
N ARG A 226 2.51 -3.16 7.69
CA ARG A 226 1.98 -1.81 7.94
C ARG A 226 2.53 -1.28 9.26
N CYS A 227 3.03 -0.05 9.22
CA CYS A 227 3.32 0.74 10.40
C CYS A 227 2.08 1.53 10.82
N LYS A 228 2.23 2.58 11.64
CA LYS A 228 1.12 3.46 12.05
C LYS A 228 0.63 4.46 10.99
N VAL A 229 1.35 4.64 9.87
CA VAL A 229 0.96 5.65 8.85
C VAL A 229 -0.48 5.46 8.33
N PRO A 230 -0.97 4.23 8.06
CA PRO A 230 -2.35 4.03 7.68
C PRO A 230 -3.37 4.47 8.74
N THR A 231 -2.98 4.75 9.98
CA THR A 231 -3.89 5.28 11.01
C THR A 231 -4.05 6.80 10.97
N ILE A 232 -3.33 7.48 10.08
CA ILE A 232 -3.36 8.94 9.93
C ILE A 232 -4.35 9.32 8.83
N ASN A 233 -5.37 10.08 9.18
CA ASN A 233 -6.33 10.60 8.22
C ASN A 233 -5.63 11.60 7.27
N GLN A 234 -5.74 11.37 5.96
CA GLN A 234 -5.04 12.16 4.93
C GLN A 234 -5.76 13.47 4.57
N GLU A 235 -6.92 13.76 5.18
CA GLU A 235 -7.68 15.01 4.98
C GLU A 235 -7.48 15.99 6.14
N ASN A 236 -7.20 15.52 7.36
CA ASN A 236 -7.07 16.38 8.54
C ASN A 236 -5.89 16.04 9.46
N ALA A 237 -5.04 15.09 9.09
CA ALA A 237 -3.86 14.63 9.85
C ALA A 237 -4.15 14.04 11.24
N VAL A 238 -5.42 13.81 11.61
CA VAL A 238 -5.79 13.18 12.88
C VAL A 238 -5.29 11.74 12.89
N VAL A 239 -4.61 11.37 13.98
CA VAL A 239 -4.08 10.03 14.21
C VAL A 239 -5.12 9.21 14.97
N GLY A 240 -5.56 8.11 14.38
CA GLY A 240 -6.42 7.12 15.02
C GLY A 240 -5.72 5.80 15.31
N SER A 241 -6.52 4.77 15.59
CA SER A 241 -6.06 3.38 15.77
C SER A 241 -6.34 2.49 14.54
N GLU A 242 -7.42 2.78 13.80
CA GLU A 242 -7.80 2.04 12.59
C GLU A 242 -7.02 2.50 11.35
N PRO A 243 -6.66 1.60 10.43
CA PRO A 243 -7.15 0.20 10.29
C PRO A 243 -6.32 -0.84 11.06
N THR A 244 -5.35 -0.42 11.88
CA THR A 244 -4.38 -1.36 12.49
C THR A 244 -5.05 -2.32 13.45
N GLU A 245 -6.01 -1.87 14.25
CA GLU A 245 -6.72 -2.73 15.21
C GLU A 245 -7.55 -3.80 14.51
N THR A 246 -8.23 -3.44 13.42
CA THR A 246 -8.97 -4.41 12.62
C THR A 246 -8.04 -5.36 11.89
N LEU A 247 -6.94 -4.88 11.27
CA LEU A 247 -5.94 -5.73 10.63
C LEU A 247 -5.27 -6.71 11.61
N LYS A 248 -5.05 -6.34 12.88
CA LYS A 248 -4.46 -7.26 13.88
C LYS A 248 -5.25 -8.56 14.05
N LYS A 249 -6.58 -8.51 13.87
CA LYS A 249 -7.50 -9.64 14.10
C LYS A 249 -7.35 -10.75 13.06
N PHE A 250 -7.00 -10.40 11.82
CA PHE A 250 -7.00 -11.37 10.70
C PHE A 250 -5.81 -11.25 9.74
N ARG A 251 -5.03 -10.17 9.81
CA ARG A 251 -3.88 -9.88 8.95
C ARG A 251 -2.57 -9.74 9.72
N SER A 252 -2.50 -10.23 10.96
CA SER A 252 -1.26 -10.25 11.74
C SER A 252 -0.30 -11.35 11.29
N ASP A 253 0.98 -11.23 11.65
CA ASP A 253 1.98 -12.32 11.53
C ASP A 253 1.53 -13.60 12.22
N LYS A 254 0.84 -13.51 13.35
CA LYS A 254 0.27 -14.68 14.04
C LYS A 254 -0.70 -15.46 13.15
N VAL A 255 -1.47 -14.76 12.33
CA VAL A 255 -2.46 -15.36 11.43
C VAL A 255 -1.84 -15.79 10.10
N LEU A 256 -1.06 -14.91 9.48
CA LEU A 256 -0.54 -15.13 8.12
C LEU A 256 0.79 -15.86 8.09
N ARG A 257 1.53 -15.91 9.19
CA ARG A 257 2.87 -16.51 9.30
C ARG A 257 3.06 -17.21 10.66
N PRO A 258 2.22 -18.19 11.00
CA PRO A 258 2.22 -18.81 12.33
C PRO A 258 3.54 -19.53 12.68
N THR A 259 4.33 -19.93 11.68
CA THR A 259 5.60 -20.67 11.85
C THR A 259 6.82 -19.77 12.04
N ARG A 260 6.68 -18.44 11.88
CA ARG A 260 7.79 -17.49 12.04
C ARG A 260 7.80 -16.91 13.46
N LYS A 261 8.91 -16.30 13.86
CA LYS A 261 8.98 -15.54 15.12
C LYS A 261 8.00 -14.36 15.07
N GLN A 262 7.09 -14.34 16.02
CA GLN A 262 6.02 -13.34 16.11
C GLN A 262 6.59 -11.98 16.52
N GLN A 263 6.24 -10.94 15.76
CA GLN A 263 6.71 -9.55 15.89
C GLN A 263 5.56 -8.55 16.06
N GLY A 264 4.30 -9.02 16.08
CA GLY A 264 3.11 -8.17 16.20
C GLY A 264 2.83 -7.34 14.95
N LYS A 265 3.36 -7.74 13.79
CA LYS A 265 3.20 -7.02 12.52
C LYS A 265 1.85 -7.34 11.89
N VAL A 266 1.28 -6.37 11.18
CA VAL A 266 0.09 -6.58 10.32
C VAL A 266 0.44 -6.31 8.87
N TYR A 267 -0.26 -6.93 7.93
CA TYR A 267 0.10 -6.92 6.51
C TYR A 267 -1.04 -6.49 5.60
N PHE A 268 -0.74 -5.63 4.63
CA PHE A 268 -1.71 -5.18 3.63
C PHE A 268 -1.00 -4.61 2.40
N GLY A 269 -1.28 -5.19 1.23
CA GLY A 269 -0.55 -4.93 -0.01
C GLY A 269 0.75 -5.73 -0.14
N GLN A 270 1.29 -5.77 -1.35
CA GLN A 270 2.43 -6.58 -1.76
C GLN A 270 3.54 -5.68 -2.32
N ASN A 271 4.76 -5.80 -1.81
CA ASN A 271 5.90 -5.06 -2.34
C ASN A 271 6.43 -5.73 -3.60
N LEU A 272 6.76 -4.94 -4.63
CA LEU A 272 7.26 -5.43 -5.91
C LEU A 272 8.59 -4.79 -6.31
N VAL A 273 9.32 -5.51 -7.16
CA VAL A 273 10.41 -4.98 -8.00
C VAL A 273 10.11 -5.30 -9.46
N CYS A 274 10.55 -4.45 -10.39
CA CYS A 274 10.43 -4.69 -11.83
C CYS A 274 11.66 -5.45 -12.31
N MET A 275 11.48 -6.65 -12.89
CA MET A 275 12.58 -7.54 -13.27
C MET A 275 13.25 -7.16 -14.59
N ASP A 276 12.55 -6.45 -15.47
CA ASP A 276 13.07 -6.13 -16.79
C ASP A 276 14.24 -5.14 -16.71
N SER A 277 15.34 -5.45 -17.40
CA SER A 277 16.52 -4.58 -17.42
C SER A 277 16.19 -3.16 -17.86
N LEU A 278 16.33 -2.18 -16.97
CA LEU A 278 15.96 -0.80 -17.25
C LEU A 278 17.08 -0.01 -17.94
N THR A 279 18.15 -0.67 -18.38
CA THR A 279 19.22 -0.08 -19.17
C THR A 279 18.83 0.00 -20.66
N GLY A 280 18.96 1.19 -21.26
CA GLY A 280 19.03 1.34 -22.73
C GLY A 280 17.75 1.21 -23.57
N GLY A 281 16.58 1.69 -23.12
CA GLY A 281 15.40 1.72 -24.01
C GLY A 281 14.22 2.56 -23.55
N LYS A 282 13.82 3.52 -24.40
CA LYS A 282 12.55 4.27 -24.32
C LYS A 282 11.37 3.28 -24.29
N GLY A 283 10.33 3.56 -23.48
CA GLY A 283 9.01 2.89 -23.58
C GLY A 283 8.56 2.05 -22.40
N LYS A 284 9.27 2.09 -21.25
CA LYS A 284 8.86 1.37 -20.03
C LYS A 284 7.91 2.20 -19.19
N ILE A 285 6.62 2.01 -19.43
CA ILE A 285 5.54 2.76 -18.81
C ILE A 285 4.44 1.80 -18.40
N ILE A 286 3.78 2.06 -17.28
CA ILE A 286 2.50 1.46 -16.93
C ILE A 286 1.41 2.50 -17.11
N LYS A 287 0.24 2.06 -17.56
CA LYS A 287 -0.95 2.87 -17.75
C LYS A 287 -2.12 2.31 -16.95
N VAL A 288 -3.02 3.19 -16.56
CA VAL A 288 -4.36 2.80 -16.10
C VAL A 288 -5.06 2.07 -17.23
N GLY A 289 -5.66 0.91 -16.92
CA GLY A 289 -6.27 0.00 -17.87
C GLY A 289 -5.37 -1.18 -18.27
N ASP A 290 -4.07 -1.14 -17.97
CA ASP A 290 -3.16 -2.25 -18.30
C ASP A 290 -3.60 -3.54 -17.61
N HIS A 291 -3.55 -4.63 -18.37
CA HIS A 291 -3.93 -5.95 -17.90
C HIS A 291 -2.82 -6.57 -17.04
N VAL A 292 -3.24 -7.23 -15.96
CA VAL A 292 -2.36 -7.97 -15.05
C VAL A 292 -2.54 -9.46 -15.28
N HIS A 293 -1.42 -10.15 -15.53
CA HIS A 293 -1.33 -11.59 -15.70
C HIS A 293 -0.44 -12.17 -14.59
N VAL A 294 -0.84 -13.29 -14.00
CA VAL A 294 -0.02 -13.97 -12.99
C VAL A 294 0.77 -15.08 -13.66
N LEU A 295 2.08 -14.86 -13.78
CA LEU A 295 3.00 -15.84 -14.35
C LEU A 295 3.29 -16.96 -13.33
N LYS A 296 3.31 -16.60 -12.04
CA LYS A 296 3.64 -17.54 -10.95
C LYS A 296 3.04 -17.12 -9.63
N ASN A 297 2.45 -18.08 -8.92
CA ASN A 297 2.03 -17.92 -7.52
C ASN A 297 3.10 -18.43 -6.53
N GLN A 298 3.17 -17.87 -5.33
CA GLN A 298 4.06 -18.33 -4.26
C GLN A 298 3.43 -19.45 -3.43
N ILE A 299 4.06 -20.63 -3.44
CA ILE A 299 3.54 -21.87 -2.84
C ILE A 299 3.47 -21.80 -1.31
N GLU A 300 4.39 -21.10 -0.63
CA GLU A 300 4.38 -20.95 0.84
C GLU A 300 3.08 -20.33 1.37
N VAL A 301 2.40 -19.49 0.57
CA VAL A 301 1.19 -18.78 0.96
C VAL A 301 -0.09 -19.49 0.45
N VAL A 302 0.00 -20.38 -0.55
CA VAL A 302 -1.16 -21.14 -1.07
C VAL A 302 -1.85 -21.95 0.04
N CYS A 303 -1.08 -22.59 0.93
CA CYS A 303 -1.62 -23.31 2.08
C CYS A 303 -2.27 -22.41 3.15
N LEU A 304 -1.93 -21.12 3.17
CA LEU A 304 -2.45 -20.13 4.11
C LEU A 304 -3.65 -19.40 3.54
N VAL A 305 -3.66 -19.03 2.25
CA VAL A 305 -4.78 -18.36 1.59
C VAL A 305 -5.97 -19.29 1.39
N ASP A 306 -5.78 -20.59 1.11
CA ASP A 306 -6.91 -21.55 1.07
C ASP A 306 -7.52 -21.79 2.47
N ARG A 307 -6.68 -21.83 3.51
CA ARG A 307 -7.14 -21.85 4.89
C ARG A 307 -7.80 -20.53 5.28
N PHE A 308 -7.29 -19.41 4.79
CA PHE A 308 -7.73 -18.06 5.09
C PHE A 308 -9.04 -17.71 4.39
N ASN A 309 -9.23 -18.02 3.11
CA ASN A 309 -10.52 -17.89 2.45
C ASN A 309 -11.58 -18.73 3.18
N LYS A 310 -11.24 -19.96 3.60
CA LYS A 310 -12.11 -20.75 4.46
C LYS A 310 -12.37 -20.11 5.83
N LEU A 311 -11.38 -19.49 6.48
CA LEU A 311 -11.52 -18.81 7.79
C LEU A 311 -12.27 -17.47 7.69
N TYR A 312 -12.01 -16.68 6.65
CA TYR A 312 -12.68 -15.41 6.35
C TYR A 312 -14.14 -15.68 6.03
N TRP A 313 -14.45 -16.63 5.14
CA TRP A 313 -15.84 -17.04 4.88
C TRP A 313 -16.51 -17.67 6.11
N ARG A 314 -15.79 -18.43 6.94
CA ARG A 314 -16.31 -18.90 8.24
C ARG A 314 -16.58 -17.76 9.21
N TYR A 315 -15.70 -16.77 9.33
CA TYR A 315 -15.87 -15.60 10.18
C TYR A 315 -17.04 -14.72 9.69
N MET A 316 -17.16 -14.50 8.37
CA MET A 316 -18.29 -13.81 7.76
C MET A 316 -19.59 -14.58 7.98
N ALA A 317 -19.60 -15.91 7.81
CA ALA A 317 -20.77 -16.74 8.09
C ALA A 317 -21.15 -16.76 9.58
N LEU A 318 -20.19 -16.65 10.50
CA LEU A 318 -20.45 -16.50 11.94
C LEU A 318 -21.00 -15.12 12.28
N LYS A 319 -20.50 -14.05 11.64
CA LYS A 319 -21.04 -12.70 11.78
C LYS A 319 -22.45 -12.58 11.21
N GLU A 320 -22.73 -13.14 10.03
CA GLU A 320 -24.08 -13.19 9.48
C GLU A 320 -25.03 -13.97 10.37
N LYS A 321 -24.60 -15.11 10.92
CA LYS A 321 -25.39 -15.86 11.90
C LYS A 321 -25.62 -15.09 13.19
N SER A 322 -24.64 -14.35 13.68
CA SER A 322 -24.78 -13.46 14.84
C SER A 322 -25.75 -12.30 14.57
N PHE A 323 -25.74 -11.76 13.35
CA PHE A 323 -26.63 -10.68 12.92
C PHE A 323 -28.08 -11.18 12.71
N LEU A 324 -28.24 -12.39 12.16
CA LEU A 324 -29.51 -13.12 12.09
C LEU A 324 -30.03 -13.48 13.49
N TRP A 325 -29.14 -13.88 14.41
CA TRP A 325 -29.52 -14.20 15.79
C TRP A 325 -29.91 -12.94 16.57
N GLN A 326 -29.18 -11.83 16.42
CA GLN A 326 -29.57 -10.52 16.99
C GLN A 326 -30.92 -10.04 16.44
N ARG A 327 -31.20 -10.20 15.13
CA ARG A 327 -32.51 -9.87 14.56
C ARG A 327 -33.66 -10.77 15.03
N VAL A 328 -33.36 -12.02 15.40
CA VAL A 328 -34.35 -12.95 15.99
C VAL A 328 -34.57 -12.62 17.47
N VAL A 329 -33.56 -12.13 18.18
CA VAL A 329 -33.66 -11.73 19.60
C VAL A 329 -34.25 -10.33 19.79
N GLU A 330 -34.07 -9.41 18.83
CA GLU A 330 -34.58 -8.01 18.88
C GLU A 330 -36.01 -7.84 18.33
N GLY A 331 -36.79 -8.91 18.20
CA GLY A 331 -38.26 -8.81 18.21
C GLY A 331 -38.90 -7.93 17.13
N LYS A 332 -38.53 -8.09 15.86
CA LYS A 332 -39.30 -7.55 14.73
C LYS A 332 -39.54 -8.58 13.65
N TYR A 333 -40.51 -9.47 13.86
CA TYR A 333 -41.41 -9.90 12.78
C TYR A 333 -42.79 -10.23 13.38
N GLY A 334 -43.79 -9.51 12.88
CA GLY A 334 -45.20 -9.77 13.15
C GLY A 334 -45.63 -11.15 12.67
N SER A 335 -46.69 -11.63 13.33
CA SER A 335 -47.46 -12.83 13.05
C SER A 335 -47.49 -13.23 11.57
N GLY A 336 -46.82 -14.34 11.24
CA GLY A 336 -46.92 -14.90 9.90
C GLY A 336 -45.94 -16.01 9.50
N TRP A 337 -45.14 -16.60 10.40
CA TRP A 337 -44.19 -17.66 10.01
C TRP A 337 -44.00 -18.71 11.13
N THR A 338 -45.04 -19.49 11.45
CA THR A 338 -44.96 -20.57 12.47
C THR A 338 -45.11 -22.00 11.94
N GLY A 339 -45.23 -22.22 10.63
CA GLY A 339 -45.45 -23.57 10.07
C GLY A 339 -44.22 -24.35 9.56
N CYS A 340 -43.15 -23.65 9.14
CA CYS A 340 -42.11 -24.25 8.30
C CYS A 340 -40.80 -24.59 9.03
N VAL A 341 -40.47 -23.88 10.12
CA VAL A 341 -39.20 -24.06 10.85
C VAL A 341 -39.25 -25.23 11.83
N LYS A 342 -40.43 -25.57 12.39
CA LYS A 342 -40.60 -26.68 13.34
C LYS A 342 -40.35 -28.06 12.69
N ARG A 343 -40.75 -28.25 11.42
CA ARG A 343 -40.56 -29.51 10.68
C ARG A 343 -39.11 -29.82 10.27
N LYS A 344 -38.24 -28.81 10.19
CA LYS A 344 -36.81 -29.02 9.83
C LYS A 344 -35.92 -29.33 11.03
N LEU A 345 -36.37 -29.03 12.26
CA LEU A 345 -35.63 -29.30 13.49
C LEU A 345 -35.87 -30.73 14.03
N GLU A 346 -37.03 -31.32 13.79
CA GLU A 346 -37.32 -32.71 14.22
C GLU A 346 -36.60 -33.76 13.36
N ARG A 347 -36.36 -33.49 12.07
CA ARG A 347 -35.58 -34.40 11.19
C ARG A 347 -34.09 -34.49 11.49
N LYS A 348 -33.53 -33.60 12.33
CA LYS A 348 -32.10 -33.62 12.73
C LYS A 348 -31.84 -34.25 14.10
N LYS A 349 -32.87 -34.54 14.90
CA LYS A 349 -32.73 -35.23 16.19
C LYS A 349 -32.89 -36.76 16.11
N GLY A 350 -33.30 -37.31 14.96
CA GLY A 350 -33.55 -38.75 14.76
C GLY A 350 -32.41 -39.57 14.14
N LYS A 351 -31.19 -39.04 14.00
CA LYS A 351 -30.02 -39.80 13.51
C LYS A 351 -28.86 -39.71 14.50
N SER A 352 -29.04 -40.35 15.65
CA SER A 352 -28.01 -40.51 16.69
C SER A 352 -28.51 -41.53 17.71
N ARG A 353 -28.67 -42.78 17.29
CA ARG A 353 -28.76 -43.99 18.13
C ARG A 353 -28.85 -45.16 17.15
N ASP A 354 -27.74 -45.88 17.00
CA ASP A 354 -27.68 -47.32 16.75
C ASP A 354 -26.24 -47.70 16.39
N THR A 355 -25.43 -47.87 17.43
CA THR A 355 -24.25 -48.76 17.46
C THR A 355 -24.02 -49.11 18.93
N ASP A 356 -24.60 -50.23 19.38
CA ASP A 356 -23.93 -51.26 20.19
C ASP A 356 -24.94 -52.15 20.94
N LEU A 357 -24.82 -53.46 20.70
CA LEU A 357 -24.83 -54.60 21.64
C LEU A 357 -25.56 -55.82 21.07
N GLY A 358 -24.81 -56.93 20.98
CA GLY A 358 -25.33 -58.24 20.62
C GLY A 358 -24.24 -59.31 20.59
N THR A 359 -23.68 -59.64 21.75
CA THR A 359 -22.96 -60.89 22.00
C THR A 359 -23.94 -62.06 22.01
N HIS A 360 -23.66 -63.10 21.21
CA HIS A 360 -23.70 -64.50 21.63
C HIS A 360 -22.90 -65.37 20.66
#